data_AF-A0A838KL32-F1
#
_entry.id   AF-A0A838KL32-F1
#
_cell.length_a   1.000
_cell.length_b   1.000
_cell.length_c   1.000
_cell.angle_alpha   90.00
_cell.angle_beta   90.00
_cell.angle_gamma   90.00
#
_symmetry.space_group_name_H-M   'P 1'
#
loop_
_entity.id
_entity.type
_entity.pdbx_description
1 polymer ?
#
loop_
_entity_poly.entity_id
_entity_poly.type
_entity_poly.pdbx_seq_one_letter_code
_entity_poly.pdbx_strand_id
1 'polypeptide(L)'
;DEERLTECGYGDWTGRELKHLAKEPLWKVVQGHPSAAAFPGGESLREMQARALDAVRDWDRRVTEEHGTDAVWVAVSHGDVIKSILADALGTHLDNFQRIVVDPASISAITYTELRPFVVRYNEHGDVSGLVPPKRKRRRRASSDAAVGGGAGS
;
A
#
# COMPACT_ATOMS: atom_id res chain seq x y z
N ASP A 1 -7.83 16.85 2.89
CA ASP A 1 -6.86 15.75 3.00
C ASP A 1 -7.53 14.50 3.51
N GLU A 2 -7.09 13.33 3.04
CA GLU A 2 -7.56 12.02 3.53
C GLU A 2 -6.69 11.61 4.72
N GLU A 3 -7.17 11.87 5.94
CA GLU A 3 -6.43 11.64 7.18
C GLU A 3 -5.98 10.18 7.33
N ARG A 4 -6.78 9.24 6.82
CA ARG A 4 -6.50 7.80 6.91
C ARG A 4 -5.30 7.36 6.07
N LEU A 5 -4.80 8.19 5.15
CA LEU A 5 -3.60 7.94 4.35
C LEU A 5 -2.38 8.77 4.81
N THR A 6 -2.47 9.47 5.94
CA THR A 6 -1.33 10.17 6.54
C THR A 6 -0.36 9.19 7.20
N GLU A 7 0.89 9.62 7.44
CA GLU A 7 1.94 8.79 8.06
C GLU A 7 1.51 8.21 9.41
N CYS A 8 2.20 7.15 9.83
CA CYS A 8 2.07 6.59 11.16
C CYS A 8 2.21 7.66 12.26
N GLY A 9 1.27 7.69 13.19
CA GLY A 9 1.35 8.47 14.42
C GLY A 9 2.41 7.90 15.36
N TYR A 10 3.69 8.24 15.16
CA TYR A 10 4.80 7.71 15.96
C TYR A 10 4.85 8.22 17.41
N GLY A 11 3.95 9.11 17.83
CA GLY A 11 3.86 9.59 19.22
C GLY A 11 5.18 10.15 19.72
N ASP A 12 5.65 9.64 20.86
CA ASP A 12 6.91 10.03 21.52
C ASP A 12 8.17 9.79 20.67
N TRP A 13 8.08 9.00 19.58
CA TRP A 13 9.18 8.80 18.64
C TRP A 13 9.30 9.94 17.62
N THR A 14 8.26 10.75 17.46
CA THR A 14 8.21 11.83 16.46
C THR A 14 9.36 12.81 16.66
N GLY A 15 10.10 13.09 15.58
CA GLY A 15 11.22 14.03 15.60
C GLY A 15 12.50 13.53 16.28
N ARG A 16 12.51 12.31 16.84
CA ARG A 16 13.73 11.71 17.42
C ARG A 16 14.62 11.11 16.34
N GLU A 17 15.93 11.17 16.55
CA GLU A 17 16.90 10.60 15.63
C GLU A 17 16.89 9.06 15.65
N LEU A 18 16.91 8.43 14.47
CA LEU A 18 16.89 6.97 14.32
C LEU A 18 18.03 6.25 15.07
N LYS A 19 19.23 6.86 15.17
CA LYS A 19 20.36 6.27 15.92
C LYS A 19 20.09 6.09 17.42
N HIS A 20 19.18 6.89 17.98
CA HIS A 20 18.73 6.76 19.36
C HIS A 20 17.59 5.75 19.46
N LEU A 21 16.63 5.83 18.54
CA LEU A 21 15.50 4.90 18.47
C LEU A 21 15.96 3.45 18.27
N ALA A 22 17.04 3.23 17.52
CA ALA A 22 17.62 1.91 17.28
C ALA A 22 18.08 1.18 18.56
N LYS A 23 18.23 1.89 19.68
CA LYS A 23 18.61 1.33 20.98
C LYS A 23 17.41 1.02 21.87
N GLU A 24 16.21 1.50 21.52
CA GLU A 24 14.97 1.24 22.26
C GLU A 24 14.54 -0.23 22.12
N PRO A 25 14.01 -0.87 23.17
CA PRO A 25 13.46 -2.22 23.06
C PRO A 25 12.38 -2.35 21.96
N LEU A 26 11.55 -1.32 21.80
CA LEU A 26 10.49 -1.25 20.79
C LEU A 26 11.04 -1.32 19.36
N TRP A 27 12.28 -0.91 19.10
CA TRP A 27 12.89 -1.02 17.77
C TRP A 27 12.94 -2.45 17.27
N LYS A 28 13.23 -3.43 18.15
CA LYS A 28 13.24 -4.84 17.78
C LYS A 28 11.85 -5.33 17.37
N VAL A 29 10.79 -4.78 17.98
CA VAL A 29 9.40 -5.08 17.63
C VAL A 29 9.07 -4.45 16.28
N VAL A 30 9.40 -3.17 16.07
CA VAL A 30 9.19 -2.48 14.78
C VAL A 30 9.90 -3.18 13.62
N GLN A 31 11.09 -3.76 13.86
CA GLN A 31 11.86 -4.46 12.83
C GLN A 31 11.42 -5.92 12.61
N GLY A 32 11.03 -6.63 13.68
CA GLY A 32 10.81 -8.08 13.63
C GLY A 32 9.35 -8.52 13.73
N HIS A 33 8.52 -7.80 14.49
CA HIS A 33 7.09 -8.06 14.66
C HIS A 33 6.27 -6.76 14.58
N PRO A 34 6.33 -6.01 13.46
CA PRO A 34 5.57 -4.78 13.24
C PRO A 34 4.11 -4.82 13.70
N SER A 35 3.42 -5.96 13.53
CA SER A 35 2.02 -6.12 13.91
C SER A 35 1.75 -6.03 15.42
N ALA A 36 2.80 -6.10 16.24
CA ALA A 36 2.78 -5.91 17.69
C ALA A 36 3.37 -4.56 18.14
N ALA A 37 3.81 -3.71 17.21
CA ALA A 37 4.39 -2.41 17.54
C ALA A 37 3.28 -1.38 17.81
N ALA A 38 3.27 -0.84 19.03
CA ALA A 38 2.45 0.30 19.43
C ALA A 38 3.36 1.42 19.94
N PHE A 39 3.28 2.59 19.32
CA PHE A 39 4.12 3.73 19.68
C PHE A 39 3.51 4.47 20.89
N PRO A 40 4.28 4.72 21.97
CA PRO A 40 3.80 5.49 23.12
C PRO A 40 3.31 6.88 22.71
N GLY A 41 2.13 7.28 23.18
CA GLY A 41 1.50 8.55 22.81
C GLY A 41 1.12 8.65 21.32
N GLY A 42 1.14 7.53 20.60
CA GLY A 42 0.87 7.43 19.17
C GLY A 42 -0.08 6.29 18.84
N GLU A 43 -0.04 5.83 17.59
CA GLU A 43 -0.81 4.67 17.12
C GLU A 43 0.05 3.41 17.05
N SER A 44 -0.57 2.26 16.83
CA SER A 44 0.12 1.04 16.42
C SER A 44 0.22 0.93 14.90
N LEU A 45 1.21 0.18 14.42
CA LEU A 45 1.33 -0.10 12.98
C LEU A 45 0.11 -0.88 12.43
N ARG A 46 -0.58 -1.63 13.29
CA ARG A 46 -1.82 -2.33 12.93
C ARG A 46 -2.98 -1.35 12.74
N GLU A 47 -3.13 -0.37 13.63
CA GLU A 47 -4.15 0.68 13.49
C GLU A 47 -3.90 1.53 12.24
N MET A 48 -2.64 1.91 12.01
CA MET A 48 -2.20 2.59 10.78
C MET A 48 -2.58 1.78 9.53
N GLN A 49 -2.28 0.49 9.50
CA GLN A 49 -2.65 -0.38 8.38
C GLN A 49 -4.17 -0.43 8.20
N ALA A 50 -4.93 -0.63 9.27
CA ALA A 50 -6.38 -0.74 9.19
C ALA A 50 -7.02 0.51 8.56
N ARG A 51 -6.68 1.71 9.07
CA ARG A 51 -7.21 2.96 8.51
C ARG A 51 -6.82 3.17 7.04
N ALA A 52 -5.58 2.81 6.68
CA ALA A 52 -5.09 2.95 5.32
C ALA A 52 -5.82 2.01 4.35
N LEU A 53 -6.03 0.75 4.74
CA LEU A 53 -6.78 -0.22 3.94
C LEU A 53 -8.24 0.20 3.76
N ASP A 54 -8.91 0.65 4.82
CA ASP A 54 -10.28 1.16 4.73
C ASP A 54 -10.39 2.32 3.73
N ALA A 55 -9.44 3.27 3.78
CA ALA A 55 -9.40 4.38 2.85
C ALA A 55 -9.24 3.92 1.40
N VAL A 56 -8.28 3.03 1.14
CA VAL A 56 -8.02 2.50 -0.21
C VAL A 56 -9.25 1.78 -0.77
N ARG A 57 -9.90 0.93 0.03
CA ARG A 57 -11.12 0.20 -0.40
C ARG A 57 -12.30 1.12 -0.63
N ASP A 58 -12.46 2.16 0.18
CA ASP A 58 -13.51 3.15 0.01
C ASP A 58 -13.31 3.97 -1.27
N TRP A 59 -12.08 4.43 -1.52
CA TRP A 59 -11.77 5.19 -2.73
C TRP A 59 -11.90 4.34 -3.99
N ASP A 60 -11.40 3.12 -3.98
CA ASP A 60 -11.54 2.17 -5.09
C ASP A 60 -13.00 1.93 -5.45
N ARG A 61 -13.86 1.72 -4.44
CA ARG A 61 -15.30 1.56 -4.63
C ARG A 61 -15.94 2.83 -5.21
N ARG A 62 -15.70 4.00 -4.62
CA ARG A 62 -16.27 5.29 -5.07
C ARG A 62 -15.90 5.60 -6.52
N VAL A 63 -14.62 5.48 -6.85
CA VAL A 63 -14.10 5.76 -8.19
C VAL A 63 -14.65 4.75 -9.21
N THR A 64 -14.74 3.48 -8.84
CA THR A 64 -15.33 2.44 -9.70
C THR A 64 -16.82 2.69 -9.95
N GLU A 65 -17.58 3.10 -8.93
CA GLU A 65 -19.01 3.43 -9.06
C GLU A 65 -19.23 4.64 -9.97
N GLU A 66 -18.39 5.67 -9.86
CA GLU A 66 -18.54 6.92 -10.61
C GLU A 66 -17.98 6.83 -12.05
N HIS A 67 -16.85 6.16 -12.24
CA HIS A 67 -16.08 6.19 -13.50
C HIS A 67 -15.95 4.83 -14.19
N GLY A 68 -16.37 3.74 -13.53
CA GLY A 68 -16.35 2.37 -14.05
C GLY A 68 -15.10 1.58 -13.66
N THR A 69 -15.10 0.27 -13.94
CA THR A 69 -14.09 -0.70 -13.49
C THR A 69 -12.69 -0.52 -14.08
N ASP A 70 -12.55 0.31 -15.11
CA ASP A 70 -11.26 0.62 -15.73
C ASP A 70 -10.70 1.96 -15.22
N ALA A 71 -11.35 2.60 -14.26
CA ALA A 71 -10.93 3.88 -13.72
C ALA A 71 -9.64 3.73 -12.88
N VAL A 72 -8.79 4.75 -12.96
CA VAL A 72 -7.54 4.83 -12.20
C VAL A 72 -7.61 6.05 -11.30
N TRP A 73 -7.24 5.86 -10.04
CA TRP A 73 -7.07 6.93 -9.06
C TRP A 73 -5.69 6.83 -8.42
N VAL A 74 -5.22 7.92 -7.85
CA VAL A 74 -3.89 8.03 -7.24
C VAL A 74 -4.04 8.57 -5.83
N ALA A 75 -3.35 7.93 -4.88
CA ALA A 75 -3.07 8.48 -3.56
C ALA A 75 -1.58 8.74 -3.41
N VAL A 76 -1.26 9.84 -2.72
CA VAL A 76 0.10 10.16 -2.28
C VAL A 76 0.14 9.97 -0.77
N SER A 77 1.11 9.21 -0.29
CA SER A 77 1.22 8.82 1.11
C SER A 77 2.70 8.60 1.47
N HIS A 78 2.96 7.95 2.59
CA HIS A 78 4.28 7.78 3.19
C HIS A 78 4.74 6.32 3.18
N GLY A 79 6.01 6.11 3.48
CA GLY A 79 6.67 4.82 3.32
C GLY A 79 5.98 3.69 4.09
N ASP A 80 5.73 3.84 5.38
CA ASP A 80 5.17 2.75 6.19
C ASP A 80 3.72 2.46 5.82
N VAL A 81 2.94 3.50 5.51
CA VAL A 81 1.56 3.36 5.01
C VAL A 81 1.55 2.58 3.69
N ILE A 82 2.34 2.99 2.69
CA ILE A 82 2.41 2.33 1.38
C ILE A 82 2.89 0.89 1.51
N LYS A 83 3.92 0.63 2.33
CA LYS A 83 4.38 -0.74 2.61
C LYS A 83 3.26 -1.61 3.21
N SER A 84 2.46 -1.06 4.12
CA SER A 84 1.37 -1.81 4.76
C SER A 84 0.23 -2.16 3.80
N ILE A 85 -0.07 -1.24 2.86
CA ILE A 85 -1.04 -1.48 1.77
C ILE A 85 -0.51 -2.53 0.80
N LEU A 86 0.77 -2.45 0.44
CA LEU A 86 1.41 -3.45 -0.42
C LEU A 86 1.49 -4.83 0.24
N ALA A 87 1.74 -4.90 1.56
CA ALA A 87 1.71 -6.16 2.29
C ALA A 87 0.34 -6.85 2.19
N ASP A 88 -0.75 -6.10 2.40
CA ASP A 88 -2.12 -6.61 2.20
C ASP A 88 -2.35 -7.06 0.76
N ALA A 89 -1.97 -6.22 -0.21
CA ALA A 89 -2.15 -6.51 -1.63
C ALA A 89 -1.34 -7.73 -2.12
N LEU A 90 -0.19 -8.01 -1.50
CA LEU A 90 0.63 -9.19 -1.74
C LEU A 90 0.15 -10.42 -0.93
N GLY A 91 -0.88 -10.29 -0.10
CA GLY A 91 -1.36 -11.35 0.79
C GLY A 91 -0.33 -11.76 1.85
N THR A 92 0.57 -10.84 2.20
CA THR A 92 1.67 -11.07 3.14
C THR A 92 1.35 -10.47 4.50
N HIS A 93 1.69 -11.19 5.57
CA HIS A 93 1.49 -10.70 6.95
C HIS A 93 2.24 -9.39 7.20
N LEU A 94 1.65 -8.46 7.98
CA LEU A 94 2.23 -7.15 8.32
C LEU A 94 3.64 -7.25 8.93
N ASP A 95 3.96 -8.32 9.64
CA ASP A 95 5.32 -8.51 10.19
C ASP A 95 6.43 -8.60 9.13
N ASN A 96 6.07 -8.88 7.88
CA ASN A 96 7.01 -8.90 6.77
C ASN A 96 7.09 -7.57 6.02
N PHE A 97 6.32 -6.53 6.39
CA PHE A 97 6.27 -5.30 5.60
C PHE A 97 7.61 -4.54 5.56
N GLN A 98 8.52 -4.76 6.52
CA GLN A 98 9.88 -4.21 6.48
C GLN A 98 10.75 -4.81 5.35
N ARG A 99 10.29 -5.89 4.71
CA ARG A 99 10.91 -6.45 3.50
C ARG A 99 10.46 -5.73 2.23
N ILE A 100 9.43 -4.88 2.33
CA ILE A 100 8.91 -4.08 1.23
C ILE A 100 9.62 -2.73 1.27
N VAL A 101 10.41 -2.47 0.23
CA VAL A 101 11.05 -1.17 -0.02
C VAL A 101 10.07 -0.27 -0.78
N VAL A 102 9.99 1.00 -0.36
CA VAL A 102 9.24 2.06 -1.03
C VAL A 102 10.14 3.29 -1.00
N ASP A 103 10.65 3.68 -2.16
CA ASP A 103 11.58 4.78 -2.31
C ASP A 103 10.81 6.11 -2.47
N PRO A 104 11.40 7.24 -2.06
CA PRO A 104 10.81 8.55 -2.27
C PRO A 104 10.49 8.80 -3.75
N ALA A 105 9.28 9.31 -4.03
CA ALA A 105 8.78 9.55 -5.39
C ALA A 105 8.75 8.31 -6.30
N SER A 106 8.69 7.10 -5.73
CA SER A 106 8.34 5.89 -6.46
C SER A 106 6.83 5.74 -6.62
N ILE A 107 6.41 4.92 -7.59
CA ILE A 107 5.03 4.55 -7.85
C ILE A 107 4.88 3.03 -7.67
N SER A 108 3.83 2.63 -6.97
CA SER A 108 3.34 1.26 -6.96
C SER A 108 1.89 1.25 -7.41
N ALA A 109 1.48 0.20 -8.12
CA ALA A 109 0.14 0.10 -8.68
C ALA A 109 -0.49 -1.24 -8.33
N ILE A 110 -1.73 -1.18 -7.84
CA ILE A 110 -2.51 -2.35 -7.45
C ILE A 110 -3.79 -2.35 -8.29
N THR A 111 -4.11 -3.49 -8.88
CA THR A 111 -5.42 -3.73 -9.49
C THR A 111 -6.25 -4.54 -8.52
N TYR A 112 -7.38 -3.99 -8.09
CA TYR A 112 -8.35 -4.70 -7.27
C TYR A 112 -9.36 -5.44 -8.15
N THR A 113 -9.60 -6.70 -7.79
CA THR A 113 -10.59 -7.56 -8.44
C THR A 113 -11.53 -8.14 -7.39
N GLU A 114 -12.55 -8.87 -7.83
CA GLU A 114 -13.52 -9.49 -6.93
C GLU A 114 -12.90 -10.52 -5.99
N LEU A 115 -11.92 -11.31 -6.46
CA LEU A 115 -11.31 -12.35 -5.63
C LEU A 115 -10.04 -11.89 -4.93
N ARG A 116 -9.17 -11.15 -5.64
CA ARG A 116 -7.85 -10.80 -5.11
C ARG A 116 -7.26 -9.52 -5.72
N PRO A 117 -6.42 -8.80 -4.97
CA PRO A 117 -5.54 -7.78 -5.54
C PRO A 117 -4.44 -8.38 -6.42
N PHE A 118 -3.93 -7.57 -7.34
CA PHE A 118 -2.70 -7.81 -8.08
C PHE A 118 -1.79 -6.58 -7.98
N VAL A 119 -0.57 -6.76 -7.48
CA VAL A 119 0.46 -5.70 -7.55
C VAL A 119 1.08 -5.74 -8.95
N VAL A 120 0.77 -4.75 -9.79
CA VAL A 120 1.16 -4.71 -11.20
C VAL A 120 2.39 -3.83 -11.46
N ARG A 121 2.70 -2.94 -10.53
CA ARG A 121 3.97 -2.18 -10.45
C ARG A 121 4.37 -2.06 -8.99
N TYR A 122 5.68 -2.04 -8.74
CA TYR A 122 6.24 -2.01 -7.40
C TYR A 122 7.51 -1.17 -7.40
N ASN A 123 7.54 -0.13 -6.57
CA ASN A 123 8.70 0.75 -6.37
C ASN A 123 9.31 1.27 -7.69
N GLU A 124 8.46 1.73 -8.61
CA GLU A 124 8.84 2.15 -9.97
C GLU A 124 9.16 3.65 -10.03
N HIS A 125 10.20 4.04 -10.76
CA HIS A 125 10.56 5.44 -11.03
C HIS A 125 10.46 5.82 -12.52
N GLY A 126 10.28 4.83 -13.39
CA GLY A 126 10.25 4.96 -14.84
C GLY A 126 8.87 5.22 -15.42
N ASP A 127 8.70 4.77 -16.66
CA ASP A 127 7.48 5.01 -17.43
C ASP A 127 6.27 4.24 -16.88
N VAL A 128 5.21 4.98 -16.57
CA VAL A 128 3.93 4.46 -16.09
C VAL A 128 2.82 4.54 -17.14
N SER A 129 3.15 4.86 -18.41
CA SER A 129 2.18 4.94 -19.51
C SER A 129 1.36 3.67 -19.69
N GLY A 130 1.94 2.50 -19.38
CA GLY A 130 1.26 1.21 -19.43
C GLY A 130 0.14 1.03 -18.40
N LEU A 131 0.02 1.91 -17.39
CA LEU A 131 -1.10 1.94 -16.46
C LEU A 131 -2.33 2.68 -17.01
N VAL A 132 -2.18 3.41 -18.13
CA VAL A 132 -3.29 4.11 -18.76
C VAL A 132 -4.26 3.09 -19.38
N PRO A 133 -5.53 3.07 -18.96
CA PRO A 133 -6.51 2.14 -19.50
C PRO A 133 -6.66 2.30 -21.01
N PRO A 134 -6.77 1.20 -21.79
CA PRO A 134 -6.95 1.29 -23.23
C PRO A 134 -8.28 1.96 -23.58
N LYS A 135 -8.30 2.74 -24.68
CA LYS A 135 -9.54 3.33 -25.21
C LYS A 135 -10.53 2.21 -25.59
N ARG A 136 -11.53 1.97 -24.72
CA ARG A 136 -12.69 1.06 -24.82
C ARG A 136 -12.75 0.23 -26.11
N LYS A 137 -12.29 -1.03 -26.04
CA LYS A 137 -12.74 -2.10 -26.96
C LYS A 137 -13.43 -3.19 -26.12
N ARG A 138 -14.76 -3.04 -25.95
CA ARG A 138 -15.69 -3.87 -25.14
C ARG A 138 -15.37 -3.95 -23.65
N ARG A 139 -16.38 -3.67 -22.80
CA ARG A 139 -16.34 -3.94 -21.35
C ARG A 139 -16.13 -5.44 -21.15
N ARG A 140 -14.90 -5.85 -20.86
CA ARG A 140 -14.63 -7.16 -20.26
C ARG A 140 -14.57 -6.94 -18.76
N ARG A 141 -15.31 -7.74 -18.00
CA ARG A 141 -15.17 -7.77 -16.53
C ARG A 141 -13.71 -8.08 -16.22
N ALA A 142 -13.08 -7.32 -15.32
CA ALA A 142 -11.73 -7.61 -14.86
C ALA A 142 -11.68 -9.06 -14.38
N SER A 143 -10.75 -9.84 -14.94
CA SER A 143 -10.57 -11.24 -14.53
C SER A 143 -9.98 -11.28 -13.13
N SER A 144 -10.54 -12.15 -12.28
CA SER A 144 -9.98 -12.45 -10.96
C SER A 144 -8.92 -13.56 -11.01
N ASP A 145 -8.73 -14.17 -12.18
CA ASP A 145 -7.75 -15.25 -12.39
C ASP A 145 -6.35 -14.69 -12.58
N ALA A 146 -5.37 -15.30 -11.92
CA ALA A 146 -3.97 -15.04 -12.18
C ALA A 146 -3.54 -15.66 -13.52
N ALA A 147 -2.67 -14.97 -14.26
CA ALA A 147 -2.06 -15.54 -15.46
C ALA A 147 -1.19 -16.76 -15.08
N VAL A 148 -1.40 -17.90 -15.73
CA VAL A 148 -0.58 -19.10 -15.55
C VAL A 148 0.76 -18.89 -16.27
N GLY A 149 1.87 -18.96 -15.54
CA GLY A 149 3.22 -18.82 -16.11
C GLY A 149 3.72 -17.39 -16.28
N GLY A 150 3.03 -16.39 -15.73
CA GLY A 150 3.41 -14.97 -15.79
C GLY A 150 2.61 -14.17 -16.83
N GLY A 151 2.69 -12.84 -16.74
CA GLY A 151 2.04 -11.93 -17.68
C GLY A 151 2.78 -11.81 -19.01
N ALA A 152 2.13 -11.26 -20.04
CA ALA A 152 2.70 -11.11 -21.39
C ALA A 152 3.94 -10.18 -21.49
N GLY A 153 4.34 -9.56 -20.38
CA GLY A 153 5.28 -8.43 -20.39
C GLY A 153 4.63 -7.19 -20.99
N SER A 154 5.08 -6.02 -20.55
CA SER A 154 4.79 -4.72 -21.16
C SER A 154 6.10 -4.03 -21.45
#